data_AF-A0A645B0E2-F1
#
_entry.id   AF-A0A645B0E2-F1
#
_cell.length_a   1.000
_cell.length_b   1.000
_cell.length_c   1.000
_cell.angle_alpha   90.00
_cell.angle_beta   90.00
_cell.angle_gamma   90.00
#
_symmetry.space_group_name_H-M   'P 1'
#
loop_
_entity.id
_entity.type
_entity.pdbx_description
1 polymer ?
#
loop_
_entity_poly.entity_id
_entity_poly.type
_entity_poly.pdbx_seq_one_letter_code
_entity_poly.pdbx_strand_id
1 'polypeptide(L)'
;MLYALEGIQLNHDPYDTVAPREMRPIIKKLLLTVLNADSESATVQSMRNQISKLKQKELVSERELNFIRAVDRHNPDWLELVERLREAHEPIGYYFCSGAGLMLQRLDSEVMREALLYLAGWGIPALPVHDSAIVAAHHESELRTAMSLGYRYVFGEEFTCGISRK
;
A
#
# COMPACT_ATOMS: atom_id res chain seq x y z
N MET A 1 7.99 -0.86 -1.87
CA MET A 1 8.53 -1.76 -0.83
C MET A 1 8.92 -3.08 -1.45
N LEU A 2 7.96 -3.93 -1.89
CA LEU A 2 8.32 -5.20 -2.56
C LEU A 2 9.30 -5.03 -3.72
N TYR A 3 9.03 -4.10 -4.65
CA TYR A 3 9.99 -3.79 -5.72
C TYR A 3 11.39 -3.40 -5.22
N ALA A 4 11.48 -2.66 -4.11
CA ALA A 4 12.77 -2.26 -3.54
C ALA A 4 13.50 -3.47 -2.92
N LEU A 5 12.77 -4.43 -2.33
CA LEU A 5 13.35 -5.71 -1.89
C LEU A 5 13.91 -6.53 -3.07
N GLU A 6 13.30 -6.39 -4.25
CA GLU A 6 13.79 -6.98 -5.51
C GLU A 6 14.87 -6.15 -6.22
N GLY A 7 15.38 -5.09 -5.59
CA GLY A 7 16.42 -4.26 -6.19
C GLY A 7 15.90 -3.27 -7.25
N ILE A 8 14.58 -3.05 -7.35
CA ILE A 8 13.95 -2.27 -8.42
C ILE A 8 13.30 -1.00 -7.84
N GLN A 9 13.71 0.17 -8.35
CA GLN A 9 13.02 1.42 -8.06
C GLN A 9 11.74 1.52 -8.90
N LEU A 10 10.58 1.47 -8.24
CA LEU A 10 9.30 1.72 -8.88
C LEU A 10 9.09 3.23 -9.08
N ASN A 11 8.92 3.67 -10.33
CA ASN A 11 8.80 5.08 -10.71
C ASN A 11 7.41 5.48 -11.23
N HIS A 12 6.42 4.59 -11.12
CA HIS A 12 5.05 4.82 -11.57
C HIS A 12 4.04 4.27 -10.56
N ASP A 13 2.76 4.64 -10.71
CA ASP A 13 1.69 4.08 -9.87
C ASP A 13 1.52 2.58 -10.20
N PRO A 14 1.71 1.67 -9.23
CA PRO A 14 1.64 0.23 -9.49
C PRO A 14 0.25 -0.23 -9.98
N TYR A 15 -0.80 0.55 -9.79
CA TYR A 15 -2.15 0.14 -10.18
C TYR A 15 -2.49 0.52 -11.63
N ASP A 16 -1.78 1.49 -12.23
CA ASP A 16 -2.12 2.07 -13.53
C ASP A 16 -1.80 1.12 -14.71
N THR A 17 -0.94 0.12 -14.52
CA THR A 17 -0.53 -0.84 -15.57
C THR A 17 -1.46 -2.04 -15.69
N VAL A 18 -2.32 -2.26 -14.71
CA VAL A 18 -3.11 -3.49 -14.59
C VAL A 18 -4.45 -3.37 -15.30
N ALA A 19 -5.14 -2.24 -15.15
CA ALA A 19 -6.49 -1.99 -15.66
C ALA A 19 -6.74 -0.48 -15.85
N PRO A 20 -7.84 -0.06 -16.54
CA PRO A 20 -8.18 1.34 -16.66
C PRO A 20 -8.25 2.06 -15.31
N ARG A 21 -7.88 3.34 -15.28
CA ARG A 21 -7.78 4.14 -14.03
C ARG A 21 -9.03 4.11 -13.15
N GLU A 22 -10.21 3.97 -13.75
CA GLU A 22 -11.49 3.84 -13.05
C GLU A 22 -11.56 2.60 -12.14
N MET A 23 -10.83 1.55 -12.49
CA MET A 23 -10.71 0.32 -11.71
C MET A 23 -9.64 0.39 -10.64
N ARG A 24 -8.89 1.50 -10.52
CA ARG A 24 -7.83 1.66 -9.50
C ARG A 24 -8.27 1.30 -8.07
N PRO A 25 -9.49 1.65 -7.59
CA PRO A 25 -9.95 1.21 -6.27
C PRO A 25 -10.03 -0.33 -6.14
N ILE A 26 -10.44 -1.01 -7.22
CA ILE A 26 -10.52 -2.48 -7.28
C ILE A 26 -9.12 -3.08 -7.28
N ILE A 27 -8.26 -2.63 -8.20
CA ILE A 27 -6.89 -3.14 -8.35
C ILE A 27 -6.08 -2.94 -7.07
N LYS A 28 -6.16 -1.75 -6.47
CA LYS A 28 -5.50 -1.46 -5.20
C LYS A 28 -5.95 -2.41 -4.10
N LYS A 29 -7.26 -2.64 -3.99
CA LYS A 29 -7.80 -3.52 -2.95
C LYS A 29 -7.40 -4.98 -3.22
N LEU A 30 -7.47 -5.43 -4.47
CA LEU A 30 -7.11 -6.79 -4.87
C LEU A 30 -5.63 -7.07 -4.63
N LEU A 31 -4.72 -6.16 -5.01
CA LEU A 31 -3.29 -6.30 -4.76
C LEU A 31 -2.99 -6.43 -3.25
N LEU A 32 -3.61 -5.60 -2.42
CA LEU A 32 -3.45 -5.72 -0.96
C LEU A 32 -4.00 -7.04 -0.43
N THR A 33 -5.10 -7.54 -0.98
CA THR A 33 -5.69 -8.82 -0.58
C THR A 33 -4.82 -10.00 -0.99
N VAL A 34 -4.32 -10.03 -2.24
CA VAL A 34 -3.52 -11.15 -2.74
C VAL A 34 -2.18 -11.26 -2.02
N LEU A 35 -1.58 -10.15 -1.60
CA LEU A 35 -0.35 -10.14 -0.79
C LEU A 35 -0.55 -10.66 0.65
N ASN A 36 -1.80 -10.68 1.14
CA ASN A 36 -2.13 -11.10 2.50
C ASN A 36 -2.78 -12.49 2.57
N ALA A 37 -3.31 -12.99 1.46
CA ALA A 37 -3.94 -14.31 1.42
C ALA A 37 -2.88 -15.42 1.34
N ASP A 38 -3.30 -16.64 1.64
CA ASP A 38 -2.47 -17.85 1.49
C ASP A 38 -2.76 -18.58 0.16
N SER A 39 -3.74 -18.10 -0.62
CA SER A 39 -4.11 -18.67 -1.92
C SER A 39 -4.98 -17.71 -2.75
N GLU A 40 -5.11 -18.01 -4.04
CA GLU A 40 -5.99 -17.26 -4.93
C GLU A 40 -7.47 -17.48 -4.59
N SER A 41 -7.86 -18.70 -4.21
CA SER A 41 -9.22 -18.99 -3.76
C SER A 41 -9.58 -18.20 -2.50
N ALA A 42 -8.64 -18.09 -1.55
CA ALA A 42 -8.80 -17.24 -0.36
C ALA A 42 -8.87 -15.75 -0.74
N THR A 43 -8.07 -15.31 -1.72
CA THR A 43 -8.13 -13.95 -2.26
C THR A 43 -9.52 -13.62 -2.82
N VAL A 44 -10.05 -14.47 -3.71
CA VAL A 44 -11.38 -14.29 -4.32
C VAL A 44 -12.47 -14.29 -3.26
N GLN A 45 -12.42 -15.23 -2.31
CA GLN A 45 -13.40 -15.31 -1.24
C GLN A 45 -13.36 -14.07 -0.34
N SER A 46 -12.17 -13.54 -0.04
CA SER A 46 -11.99 -12.31 0.73
C SER A 46 -12.61 -11.10 0.02
N MET A 47 -12.38 -10.95 -1.29
CA MET A 47 -12.99 -9.88 -2.09
C MET A 47 -14.51 -9.95 -2.08
N ARG A 48 -15.09 -11.15 -2.30
CA ARG A 48 -16.54 -11.38 -2.25
C ARG A 48 -17.13 -11.06 -0.87
N ASN A 49 -16.49 -11.55 0.19
CA ASN A 49 -16.91 -11.31 1.57
C ASN A 49 -16.89 -9.82 1.91
N GLN A 50 -15.86 -9.09 1.46
CA GLN A 50 -15.76 -7.66 1.71
C GLN A 50 -16.88 -6.89 1.01
N ILE A 51 -17.17 -7.20 -0.25
CA ILE A 51 -18.27 -6.55 -0.99
C ILE A 51 -19.61 -6.81 -0.28
N SER A 52 -19.86 -8.06 0.12
CA SER A 52 -21.08 -8.42 0.85
C SER A 52 -21.21 -7.63 2.16
N LYS A 53 -20.14 -7.56 2.96
CA LYS A 53 -20.11 -6.77 4.21
C LYS A 53 -20.36 -5.28 3.96
N LEU A 54 -19.75 -4.71 2.92
CA LEU A 54 -19.91 -3.30 2.59
C LEU A 54 -21.35 -2.96 2.15
N LYS A 55 -21.99 -3.85 1.38
CA LYS A 55 -23.39 -3.67 0.94
C LYS A 55 -24.40 -3.75 2.09
N GLN A 56 -24.02 -4.35 3.23
CA GLN A 56 -24.86 -4.46 4.42
C GLN A 56 -24.69 -3.28 5.39
N LYS A 57 -23.69 -2.41 5.19
CA LYS A 57 -23.48 -1.25 6.07
C LYS A 57 -24.51 -0.16 5.76
N GLU A 58 -25.08 0.42 6.82
CA GLU A 58 -25.94 1.61 6.71
C GLU A 58 -25.15 2.85 6.29
N LEU A 59 -23.91 2.98 6.79
CA LEU A 59 -23.01 4.08 6.48
C LEU A 59 -21.68 3.55 5.94
N VAL A 60 -21.26 4.11 4.82
CA VAL A 60 -19.98 3.82 4.16
C VAL A 60 -19.21 5.11 3.95
N SER A 61 -17.89 5.04 4.09
CA SER A 61 -16.99 6.15 3.74
C SER A 61 -17.00 6.39 2.23
N GLU A 62 -16.58 7.59 1.81
CA GLU A 62 -16.45 7.92 0.38
C GLU A 62 -15.54 6.94 -0.37
N ARG A 63 -14.46 6.48 0.27
CA ARG A 63 -13.54 5.49 -0.30
C ARG A 63 -14.22 4.14 -0.51
N GLU A 64 -15.02 3.68 0.45
CA GLU A 64 -15.79 2.43 0.33
C GLU A 64 -16.85 2.57 -0.76
N LEU A 65 -17.55 3.72 -0.83
CA LEU A 65 -18.54 3.98 -1.88
C LEU A 65 -17.91 3.95 -3.28
N ASN A 66 -16.74 4.56 -3.46
CA ASN A 66 -16.01 4.55 -4.72
C ASN A 66 -15.60 3.11 -5.12
N PHE A 67 -15.19 2.29 -4.16
CA PHE A 67 -14.90 0.87 -4.41
C PHE A 67 -16.15 0.10 -4.85
N ILE A 68 -17.28 0.24 -4.14
CA ILE A 68 -18.54 -0.45 -4.47
C ILE A 68 -19.01 -0.04 -5.88
N ARG A 69 -19.02 1.26 -6.17
CA ARG A 69 -19.41 1.78 -7.50
C ARG A 69 -18.55 1.26 -8.62
N ALA A 70 -17.23 1.16 -8.40
CA ALA A 70 -16.32 0.57 -9.39
C ALA A 70 -16.64 -0.90 -9.63
N VAL A 71 -16.87 -1.69 -8.56
CA VAL A 71 -17.23 -3.11 -8.68
C VAL A 71 -18.56 -3.29 -9.43
N ASP A 72 -19.60 -2.53 -9.08
CA ASP A 72 -20.91 -2.64 -9.72
C ASP A 72 -20.88 -2.21 -11.20
N ARG A 73 -20.04 -1.22 -11.54
CA ARG A 73 -19.88 -0.75 -12.92
C ARG A 73 -19.13 -1.73 -13.81
N HIS A 74 -18.02 -2.28 -13.31
CA HIS A 74 -17.10 -3.07 -14.12
C HIS A 74 -17.32 -4.58 -13.99
N ASN A 75 -18.08 -5.04 -12.98
CA ASN A 75 -18.39 -6.45 -12.71
C ASN A 75 -17.18 -7.39 -12.92
N PRO A 76 -16.10 -7.22 -12.14
CA PRO A 76 -14.81 -7.83 -12.44
C PRO A 76 -14.81 -9.35 -12.28
N ASP A 77 -14.11 -10.04 -13.17
CA ASP A 77 -13.64 -11.40 -12.93
C ASP A 77 -12.38 -11.35 -12.04
N TRP A 78 -12.51 -11.88 -10.82
CA TRP A 78 -11.44 -11.83 -9.83
C TRP A 78 -10.22 -12.67 -10.22
N LEU A 79 -10.42 -13.80 -10.89
CA LEU A 79 -9.31 -14.67 -11.29
C LEU A 79 -8.54 -14.04 -12.44
N GLU A 80 -9.25 -13.51 -13.44
CA GLU A 80 -8.62 -12.76 -14.54
C GLU A 80 -7.81 -11.57 -14.01
N LEU A 81 -8.34 -10.81 -13.05
CA LEU A 81 -7.61 -9.68 -12.46
C LEU A 81 -6.40 -10.10 -11.63
N VAL A 82 -6.43 -11.27 -10.97
CA VAL A 82 -5.25 -11.79 -10.27
C VAL A 82 -4.17 -12.16 -11.27
N GLU A 83 -4.51 -12.81 -12.38
CA GLU A 83 -3.54 -13.13 -13.43
C GLU A 83 -2.94 -11.87 -14.05
N ARG A 84 -3.77 -10.87 -14.38
CA ARG A 84 -3.28 -9.57 -14.87
C ARG A 84 -2.37 -8.85 -13.87
N LEU A 85 -2.64 -8.98 -12.57
CA LEU A 85 -1.74 -8.46 -11.54
C LEU A 85 -0.41 -9.20 -11.54
N ARG A 86 -0.40 -10.53 -11.69
CA ARG A 86 0.83 -11.33 -11.76
C ARG A 86 1.66 -10.96 -12.98
N GLU A 87 1.03 -10.81 -14.14
CA GLU A 87 1.70 -10.40 -15.38
C GLU A 87 2.30 -8.99 -15.26
N ALA A 88 1.52 -8.03 -14.75
CA ALA A 88 1.98 -6.64 -14.59
C ALA A 88 3.06 -6.48 -13.50
N HIS A 89 3.09 -7.39 -12.53
CA HIS A 89 3.97 -7.35 -11.37
C HIS A 89 4.88 -8.58 -11.26
N GLU A 90 5.32 -9.11 -12.40
CA GLU A 90 6.16 -10.30 -12.48
C GLU A 90 7.33 -10.31 -11.47
N PRO A 91 8.09 -9.20 -11.29
CA PRO A 91 9.22 -9.20 -10.34
C PRO A 91 8.84 -9.48 -8.89
N ILE A 92 7.61 -9.13 -8.49
CA ILE A 92 7.10 -9.34 -7.13
C ILE A 92 6.05 -10.46 -7.07
N GLY A 93 5.91 -11.24 -8.14
CA GLY A 93 4.88 -12.27 -8.27
C GLY A 93 4.99 -13.37 -7.22
N TYR A 94 6.18 -13.64 -6.69
CA TYR A 94 6.38 -14.67 -5.66
C TYR A 94 5.78 -14.29 -4.30
N TYR A 95 5.58 -12.99 -4.02
CA TYR A 95 4.93 -12.52 -2.79
C TYR A 95 3.41 -12.65 -2.82
N PHE A 96 2.84 -12.98 -3.98
CA PHE A 96 1.40 -13.15 -4.11
C PHE A 96 1.00 -14.46 -3.44
N CYS A 97 -0.04 -14.40 -2.63
CA CYS A 97 -0.53 -15.53 -1.85
C CYS A 97 0.49 -16.07 -0.83
N SER A 98 1.43 -15.25 -0.37
CA SER A 98 2.50 -15.66 0.55
C SER A 98 2.36 -15.10 1.97
N GLY A 99 1.29 -14.34 2.25
CA GLY A 99 1.15 -13.60 3.51
C GLY A 99 2.19 -12.48 3.72
N ALA A 100 2.81 -11.97 2.65
CA ALA A 100 3.85 -10.94 2.68
C ALA A 100 3.43 -9.63 3.38
N GLY A 101 2.14 -9.36 3.51
CA GLY A 101 1.67 -8.11 4.13
C GLY A 101 2.11 -7.91 5.59
N LEU A 102 2.28 -8.97 6.38
CA LEU A 102 2.82 -8.85 7.75
C LEU A 102 4.29 -8.41 7.75
N MET A 103 5.09 -8.99 6.87
CA MET A 103 6.49 -8.59 6.67
C MET A 103 6.56 -7.11 6.23
N LEU A 104 5.69 -6.71 5.30
CA LEU A 104 5.64 -5.32 4.84
C LEU A 104 5.25 -4.35 5.96
N GLN A 105 4.28 -4.69 6.80
CA GLN A 105 3.90 -3.85 7.95
C GLN A 105 5.05 -3.69 8.96
N ARG A 106 5.85 -4.74 9.15
CA ARG A 106 7.05 -4.66 9.97
C ARG A 106 8.07 -3.69 9.37
N LEU A 107 8.38 -3.83 8.08
CA LEU A 107 9.33 -2.94 7.39
C LEU A 107 8.85 -1.49 7.41
N ASP A 108 7.55 -1.24 7.22
CA ASP A 108 6.95 0.09 7.31
C ASP A 108 7.12 0.69 8.73
N SER A 109 6.94 -0.13 9.76
CA SER A 109 7.18 0.27 11.15
C SER A 109 8.66 0.56 11.42
N GLU A 110 9.58 -0.16 10.79
CA GLU A 110 11.03 0.11 10.87
C GLU A 110 11.39 1.45 10.23
N VAL A 111 10.81 1.79 9.06
CA VAL A 111 10.96 3.12 8.43
C VAL A 111 10.48 4.23 9.37
N MET A 112 9.28 4.07 9.95
CA MET A 112 8.72 5.04 10.89
C MET A 112 9.59 5.18 12.15
N ARG A 113 10.11 4.06 12.68
CA ARG A 113 11.02 4.08 13.84
C ARG A 113 12.25 4.94 13.57
N GLU A 114 12.90 4.76 12.43
CA GLU A 114 14.09 5.53 12.05
C GLU A 114 13.77 7.01 11.87
N ALA A 115 12.64 7.34 11.23
CA ALA A 115 12.19 8.72 11.10
C ALA A 115 11.97 9.38 12.47
N LEU A 116 11.35 8.68 13.42
CA LEU A 116 11.13 9.19 14.77
C LEU A 116 12.43 9.37 15.56
N LEU A 117 13.38 8.43 15.45
CA LEU A 117 14.70 8.55 16.10
C LEU A 117 15.47 9.75 15.56
N TYR A 118 15.44 9.97 14.24
CA TYR A 118 16.03 11.16 13.62
C TYR A 118 15.44 12.42 14.24
N LEU A 119 14.11 12.59 14.21
CA LEU A 119 13.45 13.79 14.75
C LEU A 119 13.70 14.00 16.24
N ALA A 120 13.69 12.93 17.03
CA ALA A 120 14.00 12.97 18.45
C ALA A 120 15.43 13.47 18.71
N GLY A 121 16.40 13.09 17.88
CA GLY A 121 17.78 13.59 17.93
C GLY A 121 17.89 15.11 17.72
N TRP A 122 16.95 15.71 16.98
CA TRP A 122 16.84 17.15 16.78
C TRP A 122 15.93 17.84 17.81
N GLY A 123 15.40 17.10 18.79
CA GLY A 123 14.45 17.64 19.76
C GLY A 123 13.09 18.01 19.17
N ILE A 124 12.74 17.46 17.99
CA ILE A 124 11.49 17.74 17.30
C ILE A 124 10.43 16.73 17.74
N PRO A 125 9.34 17.16 18.40
CA PRO A 125 8.24 16.25 18.75
C PRO A 125 7.48 15.80 17.50
N ALA A 126 7.28 14.48 17.38
CA ALA A 126 6.52 13.87 16.29
C ALA A 126 5.59 12.78 16.83
N LEU A 127 4.34 12.75 16.34
CA LEU A 127 3.35 11.73 16.69
C LEU A 127 3.12 10.79 15.50
N PRO A 128 3.53 9.52 15.57
CA PRO A 128 3.25 8.55 14.51
C PRO A 128 1.76 8.18 14.45
N VAL A 129 1.24 8.05 13.24
CA VAL A 129 -0.12 7.60 12.89
C VAL A 129 0.00 6.66 11.68
N HIS A 130 0.12 5.36 11.93
CA HIS A 130 0.39 4.34 10.91
C HIS A 130 1.60 4.71 10.03
N ASP A 131 1.37 4.85 8.72
CA ASP A 131 2.35 5.21 7.68
C ASP A 131 2.65 6.72 7.60
N SER A 132 2.16 7.50 8.57
CA SER A 132 2.31 8.96 8.61
C SER A 132 2.73 9.44 9.99
N ALA A 133 3.19 10.68 10.08
CA ALA A 133 3.48 11.33 11.35
C ALA A 133 2.98 12.77 11.36
N ILE A 134 2.65 13.26 12.55
CA ILE A 134 2.19 14.62 12.80
C ILE A 134 3.33 15.38 13.50
N VAL A 135 3.67 16.54 12.95
CA VAL A 135 4.65 17.49 13.51
C VAL A 135 4.09 18.90 13.46
N ALA A 136 4.71 19.84 14.18
CA ALA A 136 4.41 21.26 14.00
C ALA A 136 4.67 21.67 12.53
N ALA A 137 3.82 22.54 11.98
CA ALA A 137 3.84 22.86 10.53
C ALA A 137 5.20 23.37 10.04
N HIS A 138 5.96 24.09 10.88
CA HIS A 138 7.29 24.58 10.52
C HIS A 138 8.36 23.48 10.45
N HIS A 139 8.09 22.28 10.98
CA HIS A 139 8.97 21.11 10.90
C HIS A 139 8.59 20.14 9.76
N GLU A 140 7.75 20.56 8.81
CA GLU A 140 7.37 19.72 7.67
C GLU A 140 8.60 19.22 6.89
N SER A 141 9.61 20.07 6.71
CA SER A 141 10.80 19.73 5.93
C SER A 141 11.67 18.67 6.61
N GLU A 142 11.77 18.73 7.93
CA GLU A 142 12.52 17.83 8.78
C GLU A 142 11.81 16.48 8.83
N LEU A 143 10.48 16.46 8.92
CA LEU A 143 9.72 15.21 8.82
C LEU A 143 9.90 14.55 7.46
N ARG A 144 9.85 15.31 6.36
CA ARG A 144 10.09 14.77 5.01
C ARG A 144 11.50 14.17 4.89
N THR A 145 12.48 14.86 5.44
CA THR A 145 13.87 14.37 5.48
C THR A 145 13.97 13.09 6.29
N ALA A 146 13.38 13.06 7.49
CA ALA A 146 13.37 11.91 8.38
C ALA A 146 12.71 10.68 7.73
N MET A 147 11.56 10.84 7.10
CA MET A 147 10.86 9.78 6.37
C MET A 147 11.69 9.25 5.19
N SER A 148 12.37 10.14 4.46
CA SER A 148 13.24 9.74 3.35
C SER A 148 14.47 8.97 3.84
N LEU A 149 15.09 9.41 4.93
CA LEU A 149 16.24 8.74 5.53
C LEU A 149 15.85 7.38 6.10
N GLY A 150 14.71 7.30 6.80
CA GLY A 150 14.18 6.03 7.30
C GLY A 150 13.90 5.03 6.18
N TYR A 151 13.38 5.49 5.04
CA TYR A 151 13.17 4.63 3.88
C TYR A 151 14.50 4.07 3.33
N ARG A 152 15.50 4.94 3.16
CA ARG A 152 16.83 4.53 2.67
C ARG A 152 17.56 3.62 3.64
N TYR A 153 17.39 3.83 4.94
CA TYR A 153 17.94 2.95 5.96
C TYR A 153 17.42 1.51 5.81
N VAL A 154 16.12 1.34 5.51
CA VAL A 154 15.50 0.02 5.40
C VAL A 154 15.74 -0.63 4.04
N PHE A 155 15.70 0.14 2.95
CA PHE A 155 15.71 -0.41 1.59
C PHE A 155 17.02 -0.22 0.82
N GLY A 156 17.87 0.73 1.21
CA GLY A 156 19.10 1.11 0.48
C GLY A 156 19.09 2.58 0.04
N GLU A 157 20.28 3.18 -0.08
CA GLU A 157 20.48 4.60 -0.41
C GLU A 157 20.04 4.96 -1.84
N GLU A 158 20.04 3.97 -2.75
CA GLU A 158 19.60 4.10 -4.13
C GLU A 158 18.08 4.22 -4.28
N PHE A 159 17.31 3.87 -3.23
CA PHE A 159 15.86 3.90 -3.29
C PHE A 159 15.25 5.18 -2.74
N THR A 160 14.13 5.56 -3.33
CA THR A 160 13.38 6.76 -2.97
C THR A 160 11.89 6.44 -2.82
N CYS A 161 11.25 7.18 -1.93
CA CYS A 161 9.82 7.08 -1.67
C CYS A 161 9.17 8.47 -1.78
N GLY A 162 8.02 8.54 -2.43
CA GLY A 162 7.23 9.76 -2.52
C GLY A 162 6.59 10.09 -1.18
N ILE A 163 6.90 11.26 -0.61
CA ILE A 163 6.33 11.73 0.65
C ILE A 163 5.38 12.88 0.36
N SER A 164 4.13 12.77 0.81
CA SER A 164 3.08 13.77 0.60
C SER A 164 2.46 14.20 1.91
N ARG A 165 2.10 15.48 2.03
CA ARG A 165 1.27 15.99 3.11
C ARG A 165 -0.18 15.54 2.90
N LYS A 166 -0.81 15.01 3.95
CA LYS A 166 -2.22 14.61 3.97
C LYS A 166 -3.13 15.81 4.24
#